data_AF-A0AAN0NEK4-F1
#
_entry.id   AF-A0AAN0NEK4-F1
#
_cell.length_a   1.000
_cell.length_b   1.000
_cell.length_c   1.000
_cell.angle_alpha   90.00
_cell.angle_beta   90.00
_cell.angle_gamma   90.00
#
_symmetry.space_group_name_H-M   'P 1'
#
loop_
_entity.id
_entity.type
_entity.pdbx_description
1 polymer ?
#
loop_
_entity_poly.entity_id
_entity_poly.type
_entity_poly.pdbx_seq_one_letter_code
_entity_poly.pdbx_strand_id
1 'polypeptide(L)'
;MKRKLPSLTLIYFVLICGVVVFALPYLYMIISSTQTNEVILGTTLNFKFGPHFGANIGEVQEKYDYVRVLMNTSNYYNCRNGYLNVHHNISGICYG
;
A
#
# COMPACT_ATOMS: atom_id res chain seq x y z
N MET A 1 -1.74 41.37 14.22
CA MET A 1 -2.89 40.53 13.82
C MET A 1 -3.02 39.36 14.79
N LYS A 2 -4.07 39.30 15.63
CA LYS A 2 -4.35 38.11 16.47
C LYS A 2 -4.99 37.04 15.59
N ARG A 3 -4.28 35.95 15.30
CA ARG A 3 -4.85 34.80 14.58
C ARG A 3 -5.94 34.19 15.46
N LYS A 4 -7.20 34.17 14.99
CA LYS A 4 -8.27 33.39 15.61
C LYS A 4 -7.93 31.92 15.34
N LEU A 5 -7.56 31.18 16.39
CA LEU A 5 -7.39 29.73 16.29
C LEU A 5 -8.74 29.12 15.87
N PRO A 6 -8.76 28.22 14.86
CA PRO A 6 -9.99 27.52 14.50
C PRO A 6 -10.51 26.74 15.71
N SER A 7 -11.83 26.66 15.86
CA SER A 7 -12.43 25.89 16.95
C SER A 7 -11.98 24.42 16.86
N LEU A 8 -11.72 23.79 18.01
CA LEU A 8 -11.29 22.39 18.07
C LEU A 8 -12.25 21.48 17.30
N THR A 9 -13.55 21.76 17.35
CA THR A 9 -14.60 21.07 16.59
C THR A 9 -14.36 21.09 15.08
N LEU A 10 -13.96 22.25 14.52
CA LEU A 10 -13.68 22.38 13.09
C LEU A 10 -12.43 21.58 12.71
N ILE A 11 -11.39 21.62 13.55
CA ILE A 11 -10.17 20.84 13.33
C ILE A 11 -10.50 19.34 13.27
N TYR A 12 -11.22 18.82 14.27
CA TYR A 12 -11.58 17.40 14.31
C TYR A 12 -12.50 17.00 13.15
N PHE A 13 -13.45 17.85 12.78
CA PHE A 13 -14.31 17.60 11.62
C PHE A 13 -13.50 17.44 10.34
N VAL A 14 -12.57 18.39 10.07
CA VAL A 14 -11.69 18.32 8.90
C VAL A 14 -10.78 17.10 8.97
N LEU A 15 -10.27 16.74 10.14
CA LEU A 15 -9.45 15.53 10.31
C LEU A 15 -10.23 14.27 9.94
N ILE A 16 -11.46 14.12 10.44
CA ILE A 16 -12.31 12.96 10.16
C ILE A 16 -12.64 12.89 8.67
N CYS A 17 -13.03 14.01 8.06
CA CYS A 17 -13.26 14.07 6.61
C CYS A 17 -12.00 13.67 5.83
N GLY A 18 -10.84 14.17 6.25
CA GLY A 18 -9.55 13.78 5.69
C GLY A 18 -9.34 12.27 5.75
N VAL A 19 -9.47 11.67 6.94
CA VAL A 19 -9.33 10.22 7.13
C VAL A 19 -10.27 9.44 6.22
N VAL A 20 -11.55 9.83 6.12
CA VAL A 20 -12.53 9.14 5.27
C VAL A 20 -12.12 9.23 3.79
N VAL A 21 -11.82 10.43 3.29
CA VAL A 21 -11.43 10.64 1.88
C VAL A 21 -10.15 9.88 1.55
N PHE A 22 -9.17 9.87 2.45
CA PHE A 22 -7.91 9.14 2.24
C PHE A 22 -8.05 7.63 2.41
N ALA A 23 -8.94 7.14 3.27
CA ALA A 23 -9.13 5.70 3.49
C ALA A 23 -9.94 5.03 2.37
N LEU A 24 -10.90 5.75 1.78
CA LEU A 24 -11.80 5.20 0.75
C LEU A 24 -11.09 4.51 -0.42
N PRO A 25 -10.04 5.09 -1.05
CA PRO A 25 -9.30 4.42 -2.12
C PRO A 25 -8.68 3.09 -1.70
N TYR A 26 -8.11 3.01 -0.50
CA TYR A 26 -7.49 1.79 0.02
C TYR A 26 -8.53 0.71 0.32
N LEU A 27 -9.67 1.10 0.92
CA LEU A 27 -10.78 0.18 1.13
C LEU A 27 -11.31 -0.36 -0.20
N TYR A 28 -11.44 0.49 -1.21
CA TYR A 28 -11.87 0.08 -2.53
C TYR A 28 -10.85 -0.83 -3.23
N MET A 29 -9.55 -0.59 -3.08
CA MET A 29 -8.51 -1.51 -3.59
C MET A 29 -8.63 -2.91 -2.99
N ILE A 30 -8.87 -3.02 -1.68
CA ILE A 30 -9.06 -4.32 -1.02
C ILE A 30 -10.28 -5.03 -1.58
N ILE A 31 -11.41 -4.34 -1.70
CA ILE A 31 -12.65 -4.92 -2.25
C ILE A 31 -12.43 -5.34 -3.71
N SER A 32 -11.81 -4.49 -4.52
CA SER A 32 -11.52 -4.77 -5.93
C SER A 32 -10.63 -6.00 -6.10
N SER A 33 -9.66 -6.22 -5.19
CA SER A 33 -8.82 -7.42 -5.21
C SER A 33 -9.59 -8.75 -5.07
N THR A 34 -10.85 -8.70 -4.63
CA THR A 34 -11.72 -9.87 -4.47
C THR A 34 -12.68 -10.09 -5.65
N GLN A 35 -12.69 -9.19 -6.62
CA GLN A 35 -13.62 -9.15 -7.76
C GLN A 35 -12.92 -9.58 -9.06
N THR A 36 -13.69 -9.79 -10.12
CA THR A 36 -13.16 -10.06 -11.47
C THR A 36 -12.81 -8.76 -12.19
N ASN A 37 -11.91 -8.83 -13.17
CA ASN A 37 -11.49 -7.67 -13.98
C ASN A 37 -12.66 -6.97 -14.66
N GLU A 38 -13.69 -7.71 -15.08
CA GLU A 38 -14.90 -7.15 -15.69
C GLU A 38 -15.69 -6.25 -14.73
N VAL A 39 -15.71 -6.60 -13.44
CA VAL A 39 -16.40 -5.82 -12.40
C VAL A 39 -15.57 -4.59 -12.01
N ILE A 40 -14.24 -4.73 -11.97
CA ILE A 40 -13.32 -3.63 -11.64
C ILE A 40 -13.27 -2.58 -12.76
N LEU A 41 -13.26 -3.01 -14.02
CA LEU A 41 -13.24 -2.14 -15.21
C LEU A 41 -14.64 -1.71 -15.67
N GLY A 42 -15.68 -2.20 -14.99
CA GLY A 42 -17.06 -1.84 -15.24
C GLY A 42 -17.35 -0.37 -14.92
N THR A 43 -18.48 0.13 -15.41
CA THR A 43 -18.91 1.53 -15.23
C THR A 43 -19.49 1.82 -13.84
N THR A 44 -19.71 0.81 -13.02
CA THR A 44 -20.35 0.93 -11.70
C THR A 44 -19.41 0.52 -10.58
N LEU A 45 -19.25 1.40 -9.58
CA LEU A 45 -18.53 1.08 -8.36
C LEU A 45 -19.25 -0.04 -7.59
N ASN A 46 -18.56 -1.15 -7.40
CA ASN A 46 -19.07 -2.28 -6.62
C ASN A 46 -18.30 -2.42 -5.31
N PHE A 47 -18.98 -2.15 -4.18
CA PHE A 47 -18.42 -2.25 -2.83
C PHE A 47 -18.63 -3.62 -2.16
N LYS A 48 -19.06 -4.65 -2.92
CA LYS A 48 -19.26 -6.00 -2.37
C LYS A 48 -17.99 -6.84 -2.52
N PHE A 49 -17.66 -7.60 -1.49
CA PHE A 49 -16.62 -8.61 -1.56
C PHE A 49 -17.03 -9.76 -2.51
N GLY A 50 -16.08 -10.22 -3.33
CA GLY A 50 -16.24 -11.36 -4.21
C GLY A 50 -15.39 -12.57 -3.77
N PRO A 51 -15.58 -13.75 -4.38
CA PRO A 51 -14.84 -14.96 -4.02
C PRO A 51 -13.48 -15.09 -4.72
N HIS A 52 -13.07 -14.13 -5.56
CA HIS A 52 -11.93 -14.29 -6.48
C HIS A 52 -10.57 -13.92 -5.88
N PHE A 53 -10.52 -13.56 -4.59
CA PHE A 53 -9.28 -13.10 -3.94
C PHE A 53 -8.11 -14.08 -4.11
N GLY A 54 -8.33 -15.37 -3.86
CA GLY A 54 -7.28 -16.39 -3.98
C GLY A 54 -6.78 -16.58 -5.42
N ALA A 55 -7.70 -16.54 -6.39
CA ALA A 55 -7.35 -16.65 -7.80
C ALA A 55 -6.52 -15.44 -8.27
N ASN A 56 -6.91 -14.23 -7.86
CA ASN A 56 -6.21 -13.00 -8.21
C ASN A 56 -4.80 -12.95 -7.60
N ILE A 57 -4.63 -13.38 -6.34
CA ILE A 57 -3.31 -13.49 -5.71
C ILE A 57 -2.43 -14.52 -6.42
N GLY A 58 -3.00 -15.67 -6.79
CA GLY A 58 -2.29 -16.68 -7.58
C GLY A 58 -1.79 -16.13 -8.92
N GLU A 59 -2.66 -15.42 -9.65
CA GLU A 59 -2.33 -14.78 -10.92
C GLU A 59 -1.21 -13.74 -10.78
N VAL A 60 -1.26 -12.91 -9.73
CA VAL A 60 -0.21 -11.92 -9.44
C VAL A 60 1.13 -12.60 -9.12
N GLN A 61 1.11 -13.66 -8.32
CA GLN A 61 2.31 -14.41 -7.98
C GLN A 61 2.93 -15.08 -9.21
N GLU A 62 2.11 -15.65 -10.10
CA GLU A 62 2.58 -16.32 -11.31
C GLU A 62 3.14 -15.32 -12.34
N LYS A 63 2.47 -14.18 -12.56
CA LYS A 63 2.87 -13.21 -13.58
C LYS A 63 4.05 -12.34 -13.19
N TYR A 64 4.18 -12.00 -11.91
CA TYR A 64 5.14 -10.99 -11.45
C TYR A 64 6.20 -11.54 -10.49
N ASP A 65 6.17 -12.84 -10.19
CA ASP A 65 7.04 -13.48 -9.19
C ASP A 65 7.09 -12.63 -7.90
N TYR A 66 5.90 -12.29 -7.41
CA TYR A 66 5.70 -11.20 -6.47
C TYR A 66 6.46 -11.45 -5.16
N VAL A 67 6.51 -12.69 -4.67
CA VAL A 67 7.34 -13.10 -3.52
C VAL A 67 8.81 -12.75 -3.74
N ARG A 68 9.38 -13.05 -4.91
CA ARG A 68 10.78 -12.72 -5.21
C ARG A 68 11.01 -11.21 -5.24
N VAL A 69 10.10 -10.45 -5.85
CA VAL A 69 10.18 -8.98 -5.87
C VAL A 69 10.12 -8.40 -4.46
N LEU A 70 9.23 -8.91 -3.61
CA LEU A 70 9.12 -8.49 -2.21
C LEU A 70 10.38 -8.82 -1.41
N MET A 71 10.95 -10.02 -1.60
CA MET A 71 12.22 -10.42 -0.98
C MET A 71 13.40 -9.57 -1.46
N ASN A 72 13.46 -9.27 -2.76
CA ASN A 72 14.49 -8.39 -3.30
C ASN A 72 14.34 -6.97 -2.78
N THR A 73 13.10 -6.50 -2.60
CA THR A 73 12.83 -5.18 -2.02
C THR A 73 13.27 -5.13 -0.57
N SER A 74 12.89 -6.11 0.25
CA SER A 74 13.32 -6.16 1.67
C SER A 74 14.82 -6.34 1.81
N ASN A 75 15.44 -7.19 0.98
CA ASN A 75 16.89 -7.39 0.95
C ASN A 75 17.62 -6.14 0.46
N TYR A 76 17.12 -5.42 -0.53
CA TYR A 76 17.69 -4.15 -0.98
C TYR A 76 17.62 -3.08 0.13
N TYR A 77 16.51 -2.99 0.88
CA TYR A 77 16.42 -2.10 2.04
C TYR A 77 17.38 -2.51 3.17
N ASN A 78 17.50 -3.80 3.47
CA ASN A 78 18.45 -4.31 4.47
C ASN A 78 19.91 -4.14 4.04
N CYS A 79 20.21 -4.34 2.76
CA CYS A 79 21.51 -4.12 2.16
C CYS A 79 21.86 -2.61 2.19
N ARG A 80 20.92 -1.71 1.87
CA ARG A 80 21.10 -0.25 1.99
C ARG A 80 21.31 0.22 3.44
N ASN A 81 20.53 -0.29 4.38
CA ASN A 81 20.69 0.01 5.81
C ASN A 81 21.94 -0.65 6.41
N GLY A 82 22.36 -1.79 5.86
CA GLY A 82 23.62 -2.48 6.15
C GLY A 82 24.82 -1.69 5.66
N TYR A 83 24.82 -1.17 4.43
CA TYR A 83 25.89 -0.29 3.92
C TYR A 83 26.04 1.00 4.73
N LEU A 84 24.95 1.54 5.29
CA LEU A 84 25.01 2.67 6.24
C LEU A 84 25.64 2.31 7.59
N ASN A 85 25.58 1.04 8.02
CA ASN A 85 26.24 0.55 9.24
C ASN A 85 27.66 -0.02 8.99
N VAL A 86 27.97 -0.42 7.76
CA VAL A 86 29.21 -1.11 7.35
C VAL A 86 30.31 -0.14 6.90
N HIS A 87 30.04 1.16 6.79
CA HIS A 87 31.10 2.18 6.75
C HIS A 87 31.96 2.23 8.03
N HIS A 88 31.70 1.37 9.02
CA HIS A 88 32.62 1.09 10.13
C HIS A 88 33.33 -0.29 10.07
N ASN A 89 32.95 -1.25 9.21
CA ASN A 89 33.72 -2.49 9.06
C ASN A 89 33.33 -3.35 7.84
N ILE A 90 34.17 -3.26 6.79
CA ILE A 90 34.40 -4.16 5.65
C ILE A 90 33.67 -5.53 5.71
N SER A 91 32.64 -5.72 4.88
CA SER A 91 32.29 -6.94 4.10
C SER A 91 30.80 -6.94 3.66
N GLY A 92 30.44 -5.99 2.78
CA GLY A 92 29.10 -5.94 2.17
C GLY A 92 29.02 -6.83 0.94
N ILE A 93 28.64 -8.10 1.13
CA ILE A 93 28.29 -8.98 0.02
C ILE A 93 26.78 -8.86 -0.24
N CYS A 94 26.41 -8.05 -1.22
CA CYS A 94 25.08 -8.06 -1.81
C CYS A 94 25.20 -8.65 -3.23
N TYR A 95 24.95 -9.95 -3.37
CA TYR A 95 24.78 -10.58 -4.69
C TYR A 95 23.28 -10.73 -4.96
N GLY A 96 22.84 -10.17 -6.08
CA GLY A 96 21.52 -10.41 -6.68
C GLY A 96 21.47 -11.71 -7.46
#